data_AF-A0A3C0ACY1-F1
#
_entry.id   AF-A0A3C0ACY1-F1
#
_cell.length_a   1.000
_cell.length_b   1.000
_cell.length_c   1.000
_cell.angle_alpha   90.00
_cell.angle_beta   90.00
_cell.angle_gamma   90.00
#
_symmetry.space_group_name_H-M   'P 1'
#
loop_
_entity.id
_entity.type
_entity.pdbx_description
1 polymer ?
#
loop_
_entity_poly.entity_id
_entity_poly.type
_entity_poly.pdbx_seq_one_letter_code
_entity_poly.pdbx_strand_id
1 'polypeptide(L)'
;IGGGGILLCALATFVVLPALISRADKGVEVKQMPTPFQGKWLQKMIVRFPRSVAIASLAIVGFCASQMVHKTDDGWSSKVVYDYNLLNLQASGLESVEIQKRIFNDAQNSLLFAVSVADSPEEARELRKKFEALPSVHHVDELASRVPAHSSEETNLLVQSFRAQLTHLPSDVPQVNRLNPSTIGRKLEQFYVLLSRYNHPTAQATARMLDQFLNRFESMTLTQQSRFLDEFQYRTTASLLGQFQALRGASDSTPVRFSDLPRSLTSRFVSAEGKWLIQVYPRNHIWEIEPLEEFVKEVRSVDPDVTGTPLQNYEAAQQIKSSYKTASIYALAVICIVLLIDYLSRSHAVLGLVPAIILAVCTWFILFNRGTPISVEAAIGMFLVMSIGVSFVLDRSSVCHALLTMLPPIVGGIVMFGILAMTSIDLNPANLIVLPLILGIGVDDGVHVVHDFRMKKGPYKTSPSTINA
;
A
#
# COMPACT_ATOMS: atom_id res chain seq x y z
N ILE A 1 23.21 -9.30 9.55
CA ILE A 1 23.25 -9.34 11.03
C ILE A 1 22.78 -10.70 11.56
N GLY A 2 21.52 -11.13 11.32
CA GLY A 2 20.97 -12.39 11.83
C GLY A 2 21.87 -13.63 11.61
N GLY A 3 22.25 -13.93 10.36
CA GLY A 3 23.13 -15.07 10.06
C GLY A 3 24.51 -14.99 10.72
N GLY A 4 25.12 -13.80 10.79
CA GLY A 4 26.39 -13.59 11.49
C GLY A 4 26.28 -13.84 12.99
N GLY A 5 25.15 -13.43 13.60
CA GLY A 5 24.85 -13.74 14.99
C GLY A 5 24.74 -15.24 15.26
N ILE A 6 24.07 -16.00 14.38
CA ILE A 6 23.95 -17.46 14.50
C ILE A 6 25.32 -18.14 14.45
N LEU A 7 26.21 -17.71 13.55
CA LEU A 7 27.57 -18.25 13.45
C LEU A 7 28.40 -17.96 14.71
N LEU A 8 28.27 -16.76 15.28
CA LEU A 8 28.93 -16.42 16.55
C LEU A 8 28.37 -17.23 17.72
N CYS A 9 27.04 -17.44 17.77
CA CYS A 9 26.42 -18.34 18.75
C CYS A 9 26.95 -19.77 18.61
N ALA A 10 27.03 -20.30 17.40
CA ALA A 10 27.58 -21.63 17.15
C ALA A 10 29.05 -21.73 17.61
N LEU A 11 29.88 -20.73 17.29
CA LEU A 11 31.27 -20.66 17.75
C LEU A 11 31.35 -20.65 19.28
N ALA A 12 30.52 -19.85 19.95
CA ALA A 12 30.45 -19.80 21.40
C ALA A 12 30.00 -21.15 22.00
N THR A 13 29.00 -21.80 21.41
CA THR A 13 28.48 -23.10 21.86
C THR A 13 29.50 -24.23 21.72
N PHE A 14 30.34 -24.23 20.67
CA PHE A 14 31.34 -25.29 20.47
C PHE A 14 32.69 -25.02 21.16
N VAL A 15 33.03 -23.75 21.42
CA VAL A 15 34.35 -23.39 21.98
C VAL A 15 34.25 -22.94 23.44
N VAL A 16 33.35 -22.00 23.73
CA VAL A 16 33.28 -21.36 25.05
C VAL A 16 32.49 -22.23 26.03
N LEU A 17 31.32 -22.73 25.61
CA LEU A 17 30.44 -23.50 26.49
C LEU A 17 31.10 -24.78 27.05
N PRO A 18 31.81 -25.63 26.26
CA PRO A 18 32.44 -26.83 26.80
C PRO A 18 33.58 -26.50 27.76
N ALA A 19 34.32 -25.42 27.53
CA ALA A 19 35.38 -24.95 28.42
C ALA A 19 34.81 -24.46 29.76
N LEU A 20 33.69 -23.74 29.73
CA LEU A 20 33.00 -23.29 30.94
C LEU A 20 32.40 -24.47 31.72
N ILE A 21 31.71 -25.39 31.05
CA ILE A 21 31.14 -26.60 31.67
C ILE A 21 32.26 -27.45 32.30
N SER A 22 33.36 -27.70 31.56
CA SER A 22 34.50 -28.47 32.08
C SER A 22 35.10 -27.86 33.35
N ARG A 23 35.09 -26.53 33.47
CA ARG A 23 35.58 -25.83 34.66
C ARG A 23 34.57 -25.80 35.79
N ALA A 24 33.29 -25.60 35.50
CA ALA A 24 32.22 -25.53 36.49
C ALA A 24 31.92 -26.89 37.13
N ASP A 25 31.87 -27.95 36.32
CA ASP A 25 31.45 -29.29 36.75
C ASP A 25 32.63 -30.17 37.20
N LYS A 26 33.85 -29.61 37.28
CA LYS A 26 35.08 -30.35 37.60
C LYS A 26 35.02 -31.15 38.91
N GLY A 27 34.17 -30.74 39.85
CA GLY A 27 33.98 -31.39 41.16
C GLY A 27 32.56 -31.91 41.41
N VAL A 28 31.68 -31.92 40.40
CA VAL A 28 30.28 -32.35 40.55
C VAL A 28 30.15 -33.80 40.08
N GLU A 29 29.65 -34.67 40.95
CA GLU A 29 29.35 -36.05 40.55
C GLU A 29 28.17 -36.09 39.57
N VAL A 30 28.24 -36.93 38.53
CA VAL A 30 27.19 -37.06 37.49
C VAL A 30 25.79 -37.31 38.07
N LYS A 31 25.69 -37.94 39.24
CA LYS A 31 24.41 -38.20 39.95
C LYS A 31 23.76 -36.95 40.53
N GLN A 32 24.54 -35.88 40.76
CA GLN A 32 24.07 -34.61 41.29
C GLN A 32 23.66 -33.64 40.16
N MET A 33 23.92 -33.99 38.90
CA MET A 33 23.54 -33.17 37.76
C MET A 33 22.01 -33.15 37.60
N PRO A 34 21.43 -31.98 37.28
CA PRO A 34 19.99 -31.88 37.05
C PRO A 34 19.59 -32.77 35.87
N THR A 35 18.55 -33.59 36.08
CA THR A 35 17.99 -34.40 35.00
C THR A 35 17.11 -33.51 34.11
N PRO A 36 17.33 -33.50 32.79
CA PRO A 36 16.49 -32.72 31.88
C PRO A 36 15.04 -33.21 31.93
N PHE A 37 14.10 -32.32 31.59
CA PHE A 37 12.68 -32.65 31.58
C PHE A 37 12.45 -33.86 30.66
N GLN A 38 11.97 -34.96 31.24
CA GLN A 38 11.87 -36.23 30.51
C GLN A 38 10.56 -36.39 29.72
N GLY A 39 9.59 -35.49 29.92
CA GLY A 39 8.31 -35.55 29.20
C GLY A 39 7.58 -36.90 29.29
N LYS A 40 7.78 -37.67 30.38
CA LYS A 40 7.33 -39.07 30.48
C LYS A 40 5.83 -39.24 30.20
N TRP A 41 5.01 -38.28 30.62
CA TRP A 41 3.57 -38.30 30.35
C TRP A 41 3.26 -38.12 28.85
N LEU A 42 3.89 -37.13 28.20
CA LEU A 42 3.74 -36.86 26.77
C LEU A 42 4.20 -38.07 25.93
N GLN A 43 5.39 -38.61 26.24
CA GLN A 43 5.91 -39.82 25.61
C GLN A 43 4.96 -41.00 25.78
N LYS A 44 4.42 -41.20 26.99
CA LYS A 44 3.48 -42.31 27.26
C LYS A 44 2.20 -42.16 26.46
N MET A 45 1.68 -40.94 26.27
CA MET A 45 0.51 -40.69 25.43
C MET A 45 0.78 -40.97 23.95
N ILE A 46 1.89 -40.46 23.41
CA ILE A 46 2.28 -40.66 22.01
C ILE A 46 2.51 -42.14 21.70
N VAL A 47 3.22 -42.86 22.58
CA VAL A 47 3.54 -44.29 22.38
C VAL A 47 2.31 -45.19 22.61
N ARG A 48 1.41 -44.82 23.54
CA ARG A 48 0.21 -45.64 23.85
C ARG A 48 -0.90 -45.48 22.82
N PHE A 49 -1.07 -44.29 22.23
CA PHE A 49 -2.14 -43.99 21.28
C PHE A 49 -1.63 -43.30 20.00
N PRO A 50 -0.68 -43.90 19.26
CA PRO A 50 -0.01 -43.23 18.13
C PRO A 50 -0.99 -42.87 17.01
N ARG A 51 -1.94 -43.76 16.71
CA ARG A 51 -2.96 -43.53 15.67
C ARG A 51 -3.91 -42.40 16.04
N SER A 52 -4.37 -42.37 17.29
CA SER A 52 -5.28 -41.32 17.77
C SER A 52 -4.61 -39.95 17.78
N VAL A 53 -3.36 -39.87 18.23
CA VAL A 53 -2.58 -38.62 18.21
C VAL A 53 -2.32 -38.15 16.78
N ALA A 54 -1.98 -39.06 15.86
CA ALA A 54 -1.78 -38.71 14.45
C ALA A 54 -3.07 -38.22 13.79
N ILE A 55 -4.21 -38.89 14.02
CA ILE A 55 -5.51 -38.49 13.48
C ILE A 55 -5.93 -37.13 14.07
N ALA A 56 -5.76 -36.92 15.38
CA ALA A 56 -6.07 -35.65 16.02
C ALA A 56 -5.20 -34.51 15.47
N SER A 57 -3.90 -34.75 15.27
CA SER A 57 -2.99 -33.76 14.70
C SER A 57 -3.36 -33.44 13.25
N LEU A 58 -3.65 -34.44 12.43
CA LEU A 58 -4.11 -34.26 11.05
C LEU A 58 -5.47 -33.55 10.99
N ALA A 59 -6.38 -33.81 11.93
CA ALA A 59 -7.66 -33.13 12.01
C ALA A 59 -7.49 -31.65 12.35
N ILE A 60 -6.58 -31.29 13.26
CA ILE A 60 -6.23 -29.91 13.58
C ILE A 60 -5.64 -29.21 12.36
N VAL A 61 -4.65 -29.84 11.70
CA VAL A 61 -4.02 -29.28 10.50
C VAL A 61 -5.03 -29.12 9.37
N GLY A 62 -5.90 -30.11 9.14
CA GLY A 62 -6.97 -30.06 8.15
C GLY A 62 -8.00 -28.98 8.46
N PHE A 63 -8.35 -28.79 9.73
CA PHE A 63 -9.21 -27.70 10.17
C PHE A 63 -8.56 -26.34 9.88
N CYS A 64 -7.30 -26.11 10.29
CA CYS A 64 -6.57 -24.88 9.98
C CYS A 64 -6.47 -24.62 8.47
N ALA A 65 -6.15 -25.67 7.68
CA ALA A 65 -6.10 -25.58 6.23
C ALA A 65 -7.45 -25.17 5.62
N SER A 66 -8.57 -25.71 6.15
CA SER A 66 -9.91 -25.34 5.69
C SER A 66 -10.26 -23.88 5.97
N GLN A 67 -9.66 -23.27 7.01
CA GLN A 67 -9.89 -21.86 7.32
C GLN A 67 -9.14 -20.91 6.39
N MET A 68 -8.06 -21.36 5.74
CA MET A 68 -7.22 -20.53 4.86
C MET A 68 -7.94 -20.08 3.58
N VAL A 69 -9.00 -20.78 3.18
CA VAL A 69 -9.67 -20.57 1.89
C VAL A 69 -11.15 -20.31 2.13
N HIS A 70 -11.74 -19.45 1.31
CA HIS A 70 -13.18 -19.25 1.26
C HIS A 70 -13.68 -19.41 -0.17
N LYS A 71 -14.96 -19.75 -0.30
CA LYS A 71 -15.62 -19.87 -1.59
C LYS A 71 -16.21 -18.51 -1.97
N THR A 72 -15.66 -17.92 -3.00
CA THR A 72 -16.15 -16.73 -3.71
C THR A 72 -16.92 -17.15 -4.97
N ASP A 73 -17.66 -16.22 -5.57
CA ASP A 73 -18.44 -16.47 -6.79
C ASP A 73 -17.52 -16.90 -7.97
N ASP A 74 -16.28 -16.41 -7.99
CA ASP A 74 -15.25 -16.75 -8.99
C ASP A 74 -14.38 -17.98 -8.64
N GLY A 75 -14.70 -18.69 -7.54
CA GLY A 75 -13.98 -19.90 -7.13
C GLY A 75 -13.44 -19.86 -5.70
N TRP A 76 -12.33 -20.56 -5.45
CA TRP A 76 -11.70 -20.61 -4.13
C TRP A 76 -10.60 -19.55 -4.02
N SER A 77 -10.71 -18.66 -3.03
CA SER A 77 -9.73 -17.59 -2.79
C SER A 77 -9.17 -17.66 -1.37
N SER A 78 -7.91 -17.25 -1.19
CA SER A 78 -7.30 -17.22 0.14
C SER A 78 -7.93 -16.12 0.98
N LYS A 79 -8.22 -16.42 2.26
CA LYS A 79 -8.65 -15.41 3.23
C LYS A 79 -7.50 -14.51 3.71
N VAL A 80 -6.26 -14.97 3.59
CA VAL A 80 -5.08 -14.19 3.99
C VAL A 80 -4.59 -13.45 2.77
N VAL A 81 -4.72 -12.12 2.79
CA VAL A 81 -4.31 -11.25 1.69
C VAL A 81 -3.00 -10.56 2.06
N TYR A 82 -2.32 -10.00 1.07
CA TYR A 82 -1.19 -9.11 1.31
C TYR A 82 -1.69 -7.66 1.36
N ASP A 83 -1.51 -7.01 2.50
CA ASP A 83 -1.77 -5.59 2.73
C ASP A 83 -0.63 -4.75 2.13
N TYR A 84 -0.98 -4.00 1.09
CA TYR A 84 -0.08 -3.07 0.41
C TYR A 84 -0.02 -1.70 1.10
N ASN A 85 -0.96 -1.40 2.01
CA ASN A 85 -1.10 -0.10 2.64
C ASN A 85 -0.17 0.03 3.86
N LEU A 86 0.99 0.63 3.63
CA LEU A 86 2.00 0.86 4.67
C LEU A 86 1.52 1.73 5.84
N LEU A 87 0.44 2.50 5.68
CA LEU A 87 -0.10 3.31 6.77
C LEU A 87 -0.64 2.46 7.92
N ASN A 88 -1.04 1.21 7.64
CA ASN A 88 -1.49 0.27 8.66
C ASN A 88 -0.36 -0.19 9.59
N LEU A 89 0.91 0.00 9.21
CA LEU A 89 2.08 -0.32 10.02
C LEU A 89 2.44 0.78 11.03
N GLN A 90 1.82 1.96 10.93
CA GLN A 90 2.12 3.07 11.81
C GLN A 90 1.57 2.83 13.22
N ALA A 91 2.32 3.25 14.24
CA ALA A 91 1.90 3.09 15.63
C ALA A 91 0.63 3.89 15.95
N SER A 92 -0.27 3.28 16.71
CA SER A 92 -1.48 3.95 17.22
C SER A 92 -1.14 4.90 18.38
N GLY A 93 -1.95 5.95 18.54
CA GLY A 93 -1.80 6.93 19.62
C GLY A 93 -0.73 8.00 19.39
N LEU A 94 -0.13 8.06 18.19
CA LEU A 94 0.75 9.16 17.79
C LEU A 94 -0.06 10.28 17.13
N GLU A 95 0.11 11.51 17.62
CA GLU A 95 -0.57 12.70 17.08
C GLU A 95 -0.36 12.85 15.57
N SER A 96 0.88 12.64 15.07
CA SER A 96 1.19 12.73 13.64
C SER A 96 0.39 11.75 12.79
N VAL A 97 0.14 10.54 13.28
CA VAL A 97 -0.61 9.49 12.58
C VAL A 97 -2.11 9.80 12.60
N GLU A 98 -2.62 10.28 13.73
CA GLU A 98 -4.03 10.67 13.86
C GLU A 98 -4.39 11.86 12.97
N ILE A 99 -3.53 12.89 12.93
CA ILE A 99 -3.69 14.04 12.05
C ILE A 99 -3.61 13.61 10.59
N GLN A 100 -2.64 12.75 10.23
CA GLN A 100 -2.53 12.22 8.87
C GLN A 100 -3.81 11.49 8.44
N LYS A 101 -4.34 10.59 9.28
CA LYS A 101 -5.59 9.86 9.01
C LYS A 101 -6.79 10.81 8.86
N ARG A 102 -6.88 11.82 9.72
CA ARG A 102 -7.94 12.83 9.63
C ARG A 102 -7.88 13.59 8.32
N ILE A 103 -6.69 14.09 7.94
CA ILE A 103 -6.51 14.84 6.69
C ILE A 103 -6.88 13.97 5.49
N PHE A 104 -6.47 12.70 5.45
CA PHE A 104 -6.82 11.81 4.34
C PHE A 104 -8.31 11.47 4.28
N ASN A 105 -8.98 11.28 5.41
CA ASN A 105 -10.41 10.98 5.45
C ASN A 105 -11.29 12.20 5.12
N ASP A 106 -10.84 13.40 5.52
CA ASP A 106 -11.55 14.65 5.26
C ASP A 106 -11.27 15.20 3.85
N ALA A 107 -10.12 14.84 3.26
CA ALA A 107 -9.79 15.19 1.89
C ALA A 107 -10.73 14.44 0.94
N GLN A 108 -11.43 15.18 0.08
CA GLN A 108 -12.28 14.57 -0.95
C GLN A 108 -11.48 13.78 -2.00
N ASN A 109 -10.18 14.04 -2.11
CA ASN A 109 -9.29 13.50 -3.14
C ASN A 109 -7.95 13.07 -2.53
N SER A 110 -7.21 12.21 -3.25
CA SER A 110 -5.84 11.86 -2.90
C SER A 110 -4.95 13.09 -2.79
N LEU A 111 -4.14 13.15 -1.73
CA LEU A 111 -3.12 14.18 -1.54
C LEU A 111 -1.78 13.81 -2.19
N LEU A 112 -1.64 12.54 -2.58
CA LEU A 112 -0.48 12.04 -3.29
C LEU A 112 -0.68 12.21 -4.80
N PHE A 113 0.39 12.60 -5.48
CA PHE A 113 0.39 12.89 -6.91
C PHE A 113 1.59 12.23 -7.60
N ALA A 114 1.37 11.86 -8.86
CA ALA A 114 2.45 11.55 -9.78
C ALA A 114 3.06 12.85 -10.32
N VAL A 115 4.29 12.76 -10.80
CA VAL A 115 5.10 13.88 -11.26
C VAL A 115 5.62 13.57 -12.65
N SER A 116 5.29 14.43 -13.60
CA SER A 116 5.85 14.46 -14.95
C SER A 116 6.60 15.78 -15.14
N VAL A 117 7.53 15.80 -16.10
CA VAL A 117 8.37 16.97 -16.39
C VAL A 117 8.28 17.29 -17.87
N ALA A 118 8.05 18.56 -18.19
CA ALA A 118 8.05 19.10 -19.55
C ALA A 118 9.21 20.08 -19.77
N ASP A 119 9.59 20.26 -21.03
CA ASP A 119 10.67 21.14 -21.45
C ASP A 119 10.17 22.55 -21.77
N SER A 120 8.86 22.70 -21.99
CA SER A 120 8.25 23.98 -22.31
C SER A 120 6.85 24.14 -21.66
N PRO A 121 6.36 25.39 -21.50
CA PRO A 121 5.02 25.63 -21.01
C PRO A 121 3.93 25.12 -21.96
N GLU A 122 4.19 25.07 -23.27
CA GLU A 122 3.28 24.50 -24.27
C GLU A 122 3.15 22.98 -24.07
N GLU A 123 4.29 22.29 -23.95
CA GLU A 123 4.32 20.85 -23.67
C GLU A 123 3.63 20.53 -22.34
N ALA A 124 3.85 21.33 -21.30
CA ALA A 124 3.17 21.17 -20.02
C ALA A 124 1.63 21.24 -20.14
N ARG A 125 1.11 22.18 -20.96
CA ARG A 125 -0.32 22.31 -21.25
C ARG A 125 -0.86 21.14 -22.07
N GLU A 126 -0.07 20.61 -23.00
CA GLU A 126 -0.44 19.42 -23.79
C GLU A 126 -0.51 18.17 -22.91
N LEU A 127 0.51 17.93 -22.10
CA LEU A 127 0.54 16.81 -21.14
C LEU A 127 -0.60 16.91 -20.15
N ARG A 128 -0.89 18.11 -19.62
CA ARG A 128 -2.07 18.35 -18.78
C ARG A 128 -3.36 17.83 -19.42
N LYS A 129 -3.62 18.21 -20.68
CA LYS A 129 -4.83 17.76 -21.40
C LYS A 129 -4.86 16.25 -21.57
N LYS A 130 -3.72 15.63 -21.88
CA LYS A 130 -3.61 14.16 -22.05
C LYS A 130 -3.88 13.43 -20.73
N PHE A 131 -3.31 13.90 -19.62
CA PHE A 131 -3.54 13.32 -18.30
C PHE A 131 -4.97 13.55 -17.80
N GLU A 132 -5.54 14.74 -17.94
CA GLU A 132 -6.92 15.03 -17.52
C GLU A 132 -7.97 14.23 -18.33
N ALA A 133 -7.61 13.72 -19.51
CA ALA A 133 -8.47 12.84 -20.30
C ALA A 133 -8.54 11.40 -19.75
N LEU A 134 -7.62 11.01 -18.86
CA LEU A 134 -7.60 9.67 -18.27
C LEU A 134 -8.68 9.53 -17.19
N PRO A 135 -9.41 8.40 -17.14
CA PRO A 135 -10.48 8.20 -16.16
C PRO A 135 -9.95 8.10 -14.72
N SER A 136 -8.75 7.53 -14.51
CA SER A 136 -8.14 7.42 -13.19
C SER A 136 -7.61 8.76 -12.64
N VAL A 137 -7.54 9.82 -13.45
CA VAL A 137 -7.04 11.14 -13.07
C VAL A 137 -8.19 12.04 -12.62
N HIS A 138 -8.03 12.71 -11.48
CA HIS A 138 -8.97 13.72 -11.01
C HIS A 138 -8.69 15.07 -11.65
N HIS A 139 -7.46 15.56 -11.48
CA HIS A 139 -7.00 16.86 -11.92
C HIS A 139 -5.48 16.87 -12.05
N VAL A 140 -4.98 17.87 -12.75
CA VAL A 140 -3.56 18.09 -12.96
C VAL A 140 -3.23 19.53 -12.59
N ASP A 141 -2.22 19.70 -11.74
CA ASP A 141 -1.69 20.99 -11.35
C ASP A 141 -0.38 21.28 -12.08
N GLU A 142 -0.37 22.37 -12.83
CA GLU A 142 0.81 22.92 -13.49
C GLU A 142 0.68 24.45 -13.58
N LEU A 143 1.82 25.13 -13.76
CA LEU A 143 1.90 26.59 -13.70
C LEU A 143 1.70 27.31 -15.04
N ALA A 144 1.96 26.65 -16.17
CA ALA A 144 1.80 27.18 -17.52
C ALA A 144 0.34 27.55 -17.85
N SER A 145 -0.68 26.85 -17.34
CA SER A 145 -2.08 27.27 -17.50
C SER A 145 -2.52 28.42 -16.59
N ARG A 146 -1.69 28.84 -15.62
CA ARG A 146 -1.98 30.02 -14.79
C ARG A 146 -1.67 31.34 -15.49
N VAL A 147 -0.97 31.27 -16.62
CA VAL A 147 -0.70 32.40 -17.52
C VAL A 147 -1.58 32.23 -18.76
N PRO A 148 -2.17 33.31 -19.31
CA PRO A 148 -2.98 33.25 -20.52
C PRO A 148 -2.28 32.51 -21.66
N ALA A 149 -3.02 31.65 -22.36
CA ALA A 149 -2.52 30.94 -23.54
C ALA A 149 -2.63 31.78 -24.82
N HIS A 150 -3.57 32.73 -24.84
CA HIS A 150 -3.82 33.63 -25.95
C HIS A 150 -2.89 34.83 -25.93
N SER A 151 -2.64 35.40 -27.10
CA SER A 151 -1.83 36.61 -27.20
C SER A 151 -2.54 37.78 -26.52
N SER A 152 -1.77 38.76 -26.05
CA SER A 152 -2.32 39.99 -25.51
C SER A 152 -3.16 40.73 -26.56
N GLU A 153 -2.83 40.63 -27.84
CA GLU A 153 -3.57 41.31 -28.91
C GLU A 153 -5.02 40.80 -29.04
N GLU A 154 -5.24 39.49 -28.88
CA GLU A 154 -6.58 38.88 -28.93
C GLU A 154 -7.45 39.27 -27.73
N THR A 155 -6.85 39.38 -26.56
CA THR A 155 -7.57 39.58 -25.29
C THR A 155 -7.70 41.04 -24.88
N ASN A 156 -6.75 41.90 -25.30
CA ASN A 156 -6.70 43.31 -24.90
C ASN A 156 -7.95 44.08 -25.29
N LEU A 157 -8.49 43.87 -26.49
CA LEU A 157 -9.69 44.59 -26.94
C LEU A 157 -10.90 44.27 -26.05
N LEU A 158 -11.07 42.99 -25.68
CA LEU A 158 -12.14 42.55 -24.80
C LEU A 158 -11.95 43.13 -23.39
N VAL A 159 -10.75 43.01 -22.82
CA VAL A 159 -10.43 43.52 -21.47
C VAL A 159 -10.61 45.04 -21.39
N GLN A 160 -10.14 45.78 -22.42
CA GLN A 160 -10.32 47.22 -22.50
C GLN A 160 -11.80 47.61 -22.63
N SER A 161 -12.60 46.84 -23.37
CA SER A 161 -14.04 47.10 -23.49
C SER A 161 -14.77 46.98 -22.15
N PHE A 162 -14.43 45.96 -21.35
CA PHE A 162 -14.98 45.81 -20.00
C PHE A 162 -14.46 46.91 -19.06
N ARG A 163 -13.16 47.22 -19.11
CA ARG A 163 -12.58 48.30 -18.31
C ARG A 163 -13.26 49.64 -18.61
N ALA A 164 -13.53 49.95 -19.88
CA ALA A 164 -14.22 51.18 -20.28
C ALA A 164 -15.61 51.28 -19.66
N GLN A 165 -16.40 50.19 -19.68
CA GLN A 165 -17.72 50.15 -19.03
C GLN A 165 -17.64 50.32 -17.51
N LEU A 166 -16.58 49.78 -16.88
CA LEU A 166 -16.37 49.82 -15.44
C LEU A 166 -15.63 51.09 -14.95
N THR A 167 -15.15 51.95 -15.85
CA THR A 167 -14.37 53.15 -15.49
C THR A 167 -15.23 54.18 -14.75
N HIS A 168 -16.51 54.26 -15.07
CA HIS A 168 -17.45 55.22 -14.51
C HIS A 168 -18.12 54.77 -13.19
N LEU A 169 -17.62 53.70 -12.57
CA LEU A 169 -18.15 53.23 -11.29
C LEU A 169 -17.90 54.27 -10.18
N PRO A 170 -18.89 54.53 -9.30
CA PRO A 170 -18.70 55.43 -8.17
C PRO A 170 -17.66 54.87 -7.18
N SER A 171 -16.97 55.77 -6.49
CA SER A 171 -15.98 55.38 -5.48
C SER A 171 -16.66 54.94 -4.18
N ASP A 172 -17.74 55.62 -3.83
CA ASP A 172 -18.56 55.33 -2.65
C ASP A 172 -19.91 54.72 -3.05
N VAL A 173 -20.57 54.10 -2.07
CA VAL A 173 -21.93 53.58 -2.26
C VAL A 173 -22.86 54.77 -2.56
N PRO A 174 -23.52 54.80 -3.73
CA PRO A 174 -24.40 55.90 -4.09
C PRO A 174 -25.56 55.99 -3.10
N GLN A 175 -26.03 57.21 -2.83
CA GLN A 175 -27.23 57.38 -2.02
C GLN A 175 -28.42 56.79 -2.75
N VAL A 176 -29.03 55.76 -2.15
CA VAL A 176 -30.17 55.07 -2.74
C VAL A 176 -31.47 55.68 -2.23
N ASN A 177 -32.44 55.82 -3.13
CA ASN A 177 -33.74 56.38 -2.77
C ASN A 177 -34.43 55.51 -1.72
N ARG A 178 -34.97 56.15 -0.67
CA ARG A 178 -35.76 55.46 0.36
C ARG A 178 -36.91 54.70 -0.28
N LEU A 179 -37.01 53.41 0.05
CA LEU A 179 -38.06 52.56 -0.50
C LEU A 179 -39.35 52.75 0.29
N ASN A 180 -40.48 52.70 -0.43
CA ASN A 180 -41.80 52.66 0.20
C ASN A 180 -42.17 51.19 0.49
N PRO A 181 -42.29 50.78 1.77
CA PRO A 181 -42.61 49.39 2.13
C PRO A 181 -43.90 48.87 1.49
N SER A 182 -44.93 49.71 1.37
CA SER A 182 -46.22 49.32 0.79
C SER A 182 -46.12 49.03 -0.71
N THR A 183 -45.23 49.70 -1.43
CA THR A 183 -45.01 49.47 -2.87
C THR A 183 -44.19 48.21 -3.09
N ILE A 184 -43.16 47.98 -2.27
CA ILE A 184 -42.33 46.77 -2.36
C ILE A 184 -43.14 45.54 -1.96
N GLY A 185 -43.89 45.59 -0.85
CA GLY A 185 -44.76 44.51 -0.40
C GLY A 185 -45.75 44.07 -1.49
N ARG A 186 -46.47 45.03 -2.10
CA ARG A 186 -47.40 44.75 -3.21
C ARG A 186 -46.73 44.11 -4.42
N LYS A 187 -45.52 44.53 -4.78
CA LYS A 187 -44.78 43.93 -5.91
C LYS A 187 -44.32 42.50 -5.59
N LEU A 188 -43.88 42.25 -4.36
CA LEU A 188 -43.48 40.92 -3.90
C LEU A 188 -44.70 39.98 -3.81
N GLU A 189 -45.85 40.48 -3.37
CA GLU A 189 -47.11 39.74 -3.37
C GLU A 189 -47.57 39.37 -4.80
N GLN A 190 -47.50 40.32 -5.75
CA GLN A 190 -47.74 40.03 -7.16
C GLN A 190 -46.81 38.93 -7.70
N PHE A 191 -45.53 38.99 -7.34
CA PHE A 191 -44.56 37.97 -7.72
C PHE A 191 -44.87 36.60 -7.10
N TYR A 192 -45.29 36.57 -5.83
CA TYR A 192 -45.76 35.37 -5.14
C TYR A 192 -46.97 34.73 -5.86
N VAL A 193 -47.97 35.53 -6.21
CA VAL A 193 -49.16 35.05 -6.94
C VAL A 193 -48.79 34.48 -8.30
N LEU A 194 -47.85 35.11 -9.02
CA LEU A 194 -47.34 34.57 -10.28
C LEU A 194 -46.65 33.22 -10.06
N LEU A 195 -45.71 33.13 -9.12
CA LEU A 195 -44.99 31.89 -8.81
C LEU A 195 -45.91 30.75 -8.39
N SER A 196 -46.97 31.06 -7.64
CA SER A 196 -47.93 30.07 -7.13
C SER A 196 -48.79 29.44 -8.24
N ARG A 197 -48.89 30.09 -9.41
CA ARG A 197 -49.61 29.58 -10.58
C ARG A 197 -48.77 28.63 -11.44
N TYR A 198 -47.44 28.62 -11.26
CA TYR A 198 -46.54 27.76 -12.02
C TYR A 198 -46.25 26.45 -11.28
N ASN A 199 -46.55 25.33 -11.92
CA ASN A 199 -46.33 24.00 -11.36
C ASN A 199 -44.90 23.50 -11.62
N HIS A 200 -43.90 24.15 -11.01
CA HIS A 200 -42.49 23.74 -11.06
C HIS A 200 -41.90 23.67 -9.64
N PRO A 201 -41.08 22.66 -9.28
CA PRO A 201 -40.57 22.49 -7.92
C PRO A 201 -39.85 23.73 -7.35
N THR A 202 -38.97 24.37 -8.12
CA THR A 202 -38.30 25.60 -7.68
C THR A 202 -39.23 26.80 -7.55
N ALA A 203 -40.28 26.90 -8.39
CA ALA A 203 -41.26 27.97 -8.28
C ALA A 203 -42.09 27.82 -7.00
N GLN A 204 -42.52 26.59 -6.67
CA GLN A 204 -43.23 26.30 -5.41
C GLN A 204 -42.35 26.53 -4.18
N ALA A 205 -41.08 26.13 -4.22
CA ALA A 205 -40.14 26.40 -3.12
C ALA A 205 -39.91 27.90 -2.93
N THR A 206 -39.75 28.66 -4.02
CA THR A 206 -39.58 30.12 -3.98
C THR A 206 -40.85 30.81 -3.49
N ALA A 207 -42.03 30.35 -3.92
CA ALA A 207 -43.30 30.85 -3.44
C ALA A 207 -43.45 30.68 -1.92
N ARG A 208 -43.10 29.51 -1.36
CA ARG A 208 -43.10 29.28 0.10
C ARG A 208 -42.13 30.21 0.84
N MET A 209 -40.91 30.40 0.31
CA MET A 209 -39.94 31.33 0.92
C MET A 209 -40.46 32.77 0.90
N LEU A 210 -41.07 33.18 -0.21
CA LEU A 210 -41.60 34.51 -0.39
C LEU A 210 -42.84 34.76 0.50
N ASP A 211 -43.72 33.77 0.64
CA ASP A 211 -44.86 33.80 1.58
C ASP A 211 -44.40 33.95 3.03
N GLN A 212 -43.42 33.15 3.47
CA GLN A 212 -42.82 33.29 4.80
C GLN A 212 -42.18 34.66 5.01
N PHE A 213 -41.50 35.20 3.99
CA PHE A 213 -40.94 36.54 4.05
C PHE A 213 -42.03 37.60 4.15
N LEU A 214 -43.06 37.56 3.30
CA LEU A 214 -44.18 38.51 3.29
C LEU A 214 -44.92 38.52 4.63
N ASN A 215 -45.23 37.35 5.19
CA ASN A 215 -45.88 37.23 6.51
C ASN A 215 -45.06 37.87 7.63
N ARG A 216 -43.73 37.64 7.64
CA ARG A 216 -42.83 38.28 8.61
C ARG A 216 -42.73 39.78 8.39
N PHE A 217 -42.61 40.21 7.13
CA PHE A 217 -42.49 41.61 6.76
C PHE A 217 -43.74 42.39 7.16
N GLU A 218 -44.94 41.85 6.91
CA GLU A 218 -46.22 42.46 7.29
C GLU A 218 -46.40 42.58 8.81
N SER A 219 -45.88 41.62 9.58
CA SER A 219 -45.94 41.66 11.05
C SER A 219 -45.07 42.76 11.71
N MET A 220 -44.17 43.38 10.93
CA MET A 220 -43.29 44.45 11.42
C MET A 220 -43.98 45.82 11.41
N THR A 221 -43.56 46.72 12.29
CA THR A 221 -43.98 48.13 12.24
C THR A 221 -43.45 48.83 10.98
N LEU A 222 -44.11 49.89 10.52
CA LEU A 222 -43.69 50.65 9.32
C LEU A 222 -42.24 51.16 9.42
N THR A 223 -41.80 51.57 10.61
CA THR A 223 -40.42 52.00 10.87
C THR A 223 -39.42 50.85 10.72
N GLN A 224 -39.77 49.65 11.18
CA GLN A 224 -38.94 48.45 11.04
C GLN A 224 -38.88 47.97 9.59
N GLN A 225 -40.01 47.95 8.88
CA GLN A 225 -40.07 47.62 7.46
C GLN A 225 -39.19 48.56 6.62
N SER A 226 -39.30 49.87 6.87
CA SER A 226 -38.49 50.88 6.16
C SER A 226 -37.00 50.69 6.42
N ARG A 227 -36.61 50.51 7.71
CA ARG A 227 -35.21 50.26 8.07
C ARG A 227 -34.66 48.98 7.42
N PHE A 228 -35.44 47.89 7.43
CA PHE A 228 -35.05 46.63 6.82
C PHE A 228 -34.77 46.78 5.32
N LEU A 229 -35.68 47.44 4.59
CA LEU A 229 -35.53 47.67 3.15
C LEU A 229 -34.34 48.59 2.85
N ASP A 230 -34.16 49.67 3.61
CA ASP A 230 -33.02 50.58 3.45
C ASP A 230 -31.69 49.85 3.68
N GLU A 231 -31.61 49.03 4.75
CA GLU A 231 -30.41 48.24 5.06
C GLU A 231 -30.12 47.18 3.99
N PHE A 232 -31.15 46.46 3.54
CA PHE A 232 -31.04 45.48 2.47
C PHE A 232 -30.54 46.12 1.17
N GLN A 233 -31.12 47.25 0.78
CA GLN A 233 -30.76 47.98 -0.42
C GLN A 233 -29.33 48.52 -0.32
N TYR A 234 -28.95 49.09 0.82
CA TYR A 234 -27.58 49.55 1.06
C TYR A 234 -26.57 48.41 0.96
N ARG A 235 -26.77 47.30 1.68
CA ARG A 235 -25.86 46.14 1.67
C ARG A 235 -25.74 45.50 0.29
N THR A 236 -26.86 45.35 -0.42
CA THR A 236 -26.87 44.80 -1.78
C THR A 236 -26.12 45.71 -2.74
N THR A 237 -26.36 47.03 -2.67
CA THR A 237 -25.66 48.01 -3.50
C THR A 237 -24.16 48.04 -3.19
N ALA A 238 -23.79 48.00 -1.91
CA ALA A 238 -22.39 47.96 -1.48
C ALA A 238 -21.67 46.68 -1.95
N SER A 239 -22.32 45.52 -1.81
CA SER A 239 -21.78 44.24 -2.29
C SER A 239 -21.60 44.24 -3.81
N LEU A 240 -22.62 44.69 -4.55
CA LEU A 240 -22.56 44.77 -6.01
C LEU A 240 -21.49 45.76 -6.49
N LEU A 241 -21.37 46.92 -5.84
CA LEU A 241 -20.31 47.89 -6.12
C LEU A 241 -18.93 47.27 -5.86
N GLY A 242 -18.73 46.58 -4.74
CA GLY A 242 -17.48 45.88 -4.43
C GLY A 242 -17.12 44.82 -5.47
N GLN A 243 -18.09 44.05 -5.95
CA GLN A 243 -17.89 43.08 -7.04
C GLN A 243 -17.49 43.76 -8.36
N PHE A 244 -18.16 44.86 -8.73
CA PHE A 244 -17.79 45.62 -9.92
C PHE A 244 -16.43 46.30 -9.80
N GLN A 245 -16.06 46.77 -8.60
CA GLN A 245 -14.72 47.31 -8.33
C GLN A 245 -13.64 46.22 -8.42
N ALA A 246 -13.91 45.00 -7.94
CA ALA A 246 -13.02 43.85 -8.11
C ALA A 246 -12.85 43.49 -9.60
N LEU A 247 -13.95 43.47 -10.37
CA LEU A 247 -13.90 43.27 -11.83
C LEU A 247 -13.12 44.38 -12.54
N ARG A 248 -13.26 45.64 -12.11
CA ARG A 248 -12.48 46.77 -12.63
C ARG A 248 -10.99 46.56 -12.37
N GLY A 249 -10.63 46.09 -11.17
CA GLY A 249 -9.25 45.73 -10.82
C GLY A 249 -8.70 44.57 -11.66
N ALA A 250 -9.53 43.57 -11.96
CA ALA A 250 -9.16 42.43 -12.80
C ALA A 250 -9.11 42.78 -14.31
N SER A 251 -9.74 43.88 -14.73
CA SER A 251 -9.77 44.33 -16.13
C SER A 251 -8.56 45.22 -16.48
N ASP A 252 -7.37 44.87 -15.98
CA ASP A 252 -6.11 45.52 -16.40
C ASP A 252 -5.65 44.95 -17.74
N SER A 253 -5.37 45.82 -18.70
CA SER A 253 -4.88 45.42 -20.03
C SER A 253 -3.38 45.13 -20.04
N THR A 254 -2.69 45.28 -18.92
CA THR A 254 -1.29 44.88 -18.78
C THR A 254 -1.20 43.35 -18.89
N PRO A 255 -0.49 42.80 -19.90
CA PRO A 255 -0.45 41.36 -20.10
C PRO A 255 0.20 40.64 -18.91
N VAL A 256 -0.46 39.60 -18.41
CA VAL A 256 0.11 38.74 -17.36
C VAL A 256 1.24 37.92 -17.94
N ARG A 257 2.44 38.08 -17.38
CA ARG A 257 3.64 37.34 -17.74
C ARG A 257 3.99 36.36 -16.64
N PHE A 258 4.76 35.34 -17.01
CA PHE A 258 5.32 34.40 -16.04
C PHE A 258 6.19 35.09 -14.96
N SER A 259 6.88 36.18 -15.34
CA SER A 259 7.69 37.00 -14.43
C SER A 259 6.89 37.72 -13.34
N ASP A 260 5.58 37.86 -13.53
CA ASP A 260 4.70 38.59 -12.60
C ASP A 260 4.24 37.69 -11.44
N LEU A 261 4.49 36.38 -11.54
CA LEU A 261 4.17 35.41 -10.51
C LEU A 261 5.18 35.45 -9.35
N PRO A 262 4.73 35.26 -8.09
CA PRO A 262 5.62 35.21 -6.95
C PRO A 262 6.69 34.13 -7.09
N ARG A 263 7.96 34.45 -6.79
CA ARG A 263 9.08 33.49 -6.88
C ARG A 263 8.85 32.22 -6.06
N SER A 264 8.18 32.33 -4.92
CA SER A 264 7.84 31.20 -4.05
C SER A 264 6.89 30.19 -4.72
N LEU A 265 6.12 30.62 -5.73
CA LEU A 265 5.28 29.76 -6.53
C LEU A 265 6.05 29.22 -7.74
N THR A 266 6.75 30.10 -8.47
CA THR A 266 7.48 29.70 -9.69
C THR A 266 8.57 28.67 -9.39
N SER A 267 9.32 28.81 -8.29
CA SER A 267 10.40 27.89 -7.93
C SER A 267 9.92 26.48 -7.55
N ARG A 268 8.62 26.31 -7.28
CA ARG A 268 8.02 24.99 -6.95
C ARG A 268 7.63 24.21 -8.21
N PHE A 269 7.42 24.91 -9.32
CA PHE A 269 6.93 24.32 -10.57
C PHE A 269 7.90 24.46 -11.74
N VAL A 270 8.88 25.36 -11.66
CA VAL A 270 9.85 25.57 -12.74
C VAL A 270 11.26 25.52 -12.16
N SER A 271 12.09 24.64 -12.72
CA SER A 271 13.48 24.48 -12.31
C SER A 271 14.35 25.64 -12.80
N ALA A 272 15.55 25.79 -12.24
CA ALA A 272 16.53 26.76 -12.73
C ALA A 272 16.99 26.49 -14.18
N GLU A 273 16.82 25.25 -14.65
CA GLU A 273 17.15 24.79 -16.01
C GLU A 273 15.98 25.00 -16.99
N GLY A 274 14.85 25.53 -16.52
CA GLY A 274 13.68 25.78 -17.35
C GLY A 274 12.75 24.58 -17.54
N LYS A 275 12.90 23.51 -16.75
CA LYS A 275 11.99 22.35 -16.76
C LYS A 275 10.73 22.65 -15.97
N TRP A 276 9.58 22.16 -16.45
CA TRP A 276 8.25 22.41 -15.90
C TRP A 276 7.68 21.18 -15.23
N LEU A 277 7.33 21.32 -13.96
CA LEU A 277 6.72 20.27 -13.15
C LEU A 277 5.21 20.18 -13.42
N ILE A 278 4.74 18.96 -13.60
CA ILE A 278 3.32 18.63 -13.76
C ILE A 278 2.95 17.64 -12.66
N GLN A 279 1.98 18.01 -11.82
CA GLN A 279 1.49 17.17 -10.73
C GLN A 279 0.16 16.54 -11.13
N VAL A 280 0.11 15.22 -11.21
CA VAL A 280 -1.06 14.46 -11.65
C VAL A 280 -1.69 13.77 -10.45
N TYR A 281 -2.92 14.17 -10.09
CA TYR A 281 -3.62 13.66 -8.92
C TYR A 281 -4.65 12.59 -9.30
N PRO A 282 -4.66 11.43 -8.63
CA PRO A 282 -5.61 10.37 -8.91
C PRO A 282 -7.01 10.72 -8.41
N ARG A 283 -8.02 10.14 -9.07
CA ARG A 283 -9.44 10.24 -8.74
C ARG A 283 -9.82 9.39 -7.53
N ASN A 284 -9.26 8.19 -7.46
CA ASN A 284 -9.55 7.23 -6.40
C ASN A 284 -8.46 7.25 -5.33
N HIS A 285 -8.76 6.67 -4.17
CA HIS A 285 -7.76 6.45 -3.12
C HIS A 285 -6.74 5.41 -3.58
N ILE A 286 -5.48 5.81 -3.64
CA ILE A 286 -4.37 4.99 -4.17
C ILE A 286 -3.53 4.29 -3.08
N TRP A 287 -4.13 4.09 -1.91
CA TRP A 287 -3.55 3.23 -0.87
C TRP A 287 -3.97 1.77 -1.02
N GLU A 288 -5.00 1.52 -1.84
CA GLU A 288 -5.38 0.18 -2.31
C GLU A 288 -4.64 -0.15 -3.60
N ILE A 289 -4.28 -1.42 -3.80
CA ILE A 289 -3.43 -1.82 -4.91
C ILE A 289 -4.12 -1.70 -6.27
N GLU A 290 -5.42 -1.99 -6.37
CA GLU A 290 -6.13 -2.02 -7.65
C GLU A 290 -6.27 -0.62 -8.27
N PRO A 291 -6.76 0.42 -7.53
CA PRO A 291 -6.80 1.78 -8.07
C PRO A 291 -5.41 2.36 -8.32
N LEU A 292 -4.42 1.99 -7.49
CA LEU A 292 -3.03 2.40 -7.68
C LEU A 292 -2.44 1.82 -8.97
N GLU A 293 -2.64 0.52 -9.22
CA GLU A 293 -2.14 -0.16 -10.41
C GLU A 293 -2.78 0.39 -11.69
N GLU A 294 -4.09 0.64 -11.68
CA GLU A 294 -4.81 1.28 -12.79
C GLU A 294 -4.23 2.67 -13.08
N PHE A 295 -4.11 3.52 -12.05
CA PHE A 295 -3.54 4.86 -12.17
C PHE A 295 -2.11 4.84 -12.72
N VAL A 296 -1.24 3.97 -12.19
CA VAL A 296 0.16 3.88 -12.65
C VAL A 296 0.24 3.44 -14.11
N LYS A 297 -0.58 2.47 -14.53
CA LYS A 297 -0.62 2.01 -15.93
C LYS A 297 -1.08 3.10 -16.88
N GLU A 298 -2.15 3.83 -16.53
CA GLU A 298 -2.70 4.89 -17.37
C GLU A 298 -1.75 6.07 -17.51
N VAL A 299 -1.18 6.56 -16.40
CA VAL A 299 -0.27 7.71 -16.42
C VAL A 299 1.03 7.36 -17.19
N ARG A 300 1.57 6.14 -17.03
CA ARG A 300 2.72 5.66 -17.83
C ARG A 300 2.44 5.54 -19.32
N SER A 301 1.18 5.36 -19.72
CA SER A 301 0.80 5.31 -21.13
C SER A 301 0.93 6.68 -21.82
N VAL A 302 0.84 7.77 -21.05
CA VAL A 302 1.00 9.15 -21.53
C VAL A 302 2.46 9.59 -21.43
N ASP A 303 3.13 9.30 -20.31
CA ASP A 303 4.53 9.62 -20.07
C ASP A 303 5.25 8.41 -19.43
N PRO A 304 6.13 7.71 -20.18
CA PRO A 304 6.87 6.56 -19.66
C PRO A 304 7.80 6.87 -18.48
N ASP A 305 8.30 8.11 -18.39
CA ASP A 305 9.29 8.54 -17.39
C ASP A 305 8.62 9.20 -16.16
N VAL A 306 7.29 9.19 -16.10
CA VAL A 306 6.54 9.70 -14.96
C VAL A 306 6.97 9.03 -13.66
N THR A 307 6.99 9.81 -12.57
CA THR A 307 7.44 9.37 -11.25
C THR A 307 6.54 9.95 -10.15
N GLY A 308 7.02 10.03 -8.92
CA GLY A 308 6.30 10.57 -7.76
C GLY A 308 5.85 9.48 -6.79
N THR A 309 5.23 9.91 -5.69
CA THR A 309 4.93 9.02 -4.54
C THR A 309 4.07 7.81 -4.91
N PRO A 310 3.00 7.92 -5.73
CA PRO A 310 2.20 6.75 -6.10
C PRO A 310 3.02 5.69 -6.84
N LEU A 311 3.86 6.10 -7.78
CA LEU A 311 4.68 5.18 -8.57
C LEU A 311 5.78 4.55 -7.73
N GLN A 312 6.42 5.34 -6.86
CA GLN A 312 7.41 4.83 -5.91
C GLN A 312 6.79 3.78 -4.98
N ASN A 313 5.58 4.03 -4.46
CA ASN A 313 4.87 3.08 -3.62
C ASN A 313 4.50 1.80 -4.37
N TYR A 314 4.00 1.92 -5.60
CA TYR A 314 3.66 0.77 -6.45
C TYR A 314 4.88 -0.12 -6.73
N GLU A 315 5.98 0.48 -7.21
CA GLU A 315 7.21 -0.25 -7.51
C GLU A 315 7.83 -0.87 -6.25
N ALA A 316 7.90 -0.11 -5.15
CA ALA A 316 8.43 -0.61 -3.88
C ALA A 316 7.62 -1.80 -3.37
N ALA A 317 6.29 -1.72 -3.36
CA ALA A 317 5.44 -2.80 -2.87
C ALA A 317 5.56 -4.06 -3.74
N GLN A 318 5.60 -3.91 -5.06
CA GLN A 318 5.80 -5.03 -5.98
C GLN A 318 7.20 -5.65 -5.83
N GLN A 319 8.24 -4.83 -5.66
CA GLN A 319 9.60 -5.28 -5.44
C GLN A 319 9.74 -6.02 -4.11
N ILE A 320 9.10 -5.54 -3.04
CA ILE A 320 9.08 -6.21 -1.72
C ILE A 320 8.48 -7.61 -1.86
N LYS A 321 7.28 -7.71 -2.46
CA LYS A 321 6.59 -8.99 -2.69
C LYS A 321 7.45 -9.96 -3.49
N SER A 322 8.02 -9.50 -4.62
CA SER A 322 8.88 -10.33 -5.46
C SER A 322 10.14 -10.77 -4.70
N SER A 323 10.79 -9.86 -3.99
CA SER A 323 12.04 -10.15 -3.26
C SER A 323 11.82 -11.19 -2.17
N TYR A 324 10.71 -11.12 -1.42
CA TYR A 324 10.38 -12.12 -0.41
C TYR A 324 10.02 -13.47 -1.03
N LYS A 325 9.31 -13.50 -2.16
CA LYS A 325 9.08 -14.75 -2.90
C LYS A 325 10.39 -15.39 -3.32
N THR A 326 11.29 -14.63 -3.94
CA THR A 326 12.60 -15.10 -4.37
C THR A 326 13.46 -15.56 -3.18
N ALA A 327 13.48 -14.82 -2.08
CA ALA A 327 14.19 -15.19 -0.86
C ALA A 327 13.68 -16.50 -0.25
N SER A 328 12.37 -16.72 -0.23
CA SER A 328 11.77 -17.98 0.22
C SER A 328 12.19 -19.16 -0.65
N ILE A 329 12.23 -19.00 -1.97
CA ILE A 329 12.72 -20.03 -2.90
C ILE A 329 14.19 -20.34 -2.64
N TYR A 330 15.02 -19.32 -2.45
CA TYR A 330 16.46 -19.50 -2.18
C TYR A 330 16.70 -20.18 -0.84
N ALA A 331 15.98 -19.79 0.21
CA ALA A 331 16.06 -20.42 1.52
C ALA A 331 15.68 -21.91 1.43
N LEU A 332 14.56 -22.22 0.76
CA LEU A 332 14.12 -23.60 0.54
C LEU A 332 15.17 -24.42 -0.24
N ALA A 333 15.74 -23.85 -1.30
CA ALA A 333 16.77 -24.52 -2.09
C ALA A 333 18.00 -24.86 -1.25
N VAL A 334 18.52 -23.89 -0.49
CA VAL A 334 19.68 -24.08 0.39
C VAL A 334 19.38 -25.14 1.46
N ILE A 335 18.21 -25.08 2.08
CA ILE A 335 17.76 -26.08 3.06
C ILE A 335 17.72 -27.48 2.45
N CYS A 336 17.11 -27.65 1.27
CA CYS A 336 17.07 -28.95 0.61
C CYS A 336 18.48 -29.50 0.34
N ILE A 337 19.41 -28.64 -0.11
CA ILE A 337 20.79 -29.04 -0.36
C ILE A 337 21.49 -29.44 0.94
N VAL A 338 21.35 -28.65 2.00
CA VAL A 338 21.96 -28.94 3.31
C VAL A 338 21.43 -30.25 3.88
N LEU A 339 20.12 -30.48 3.83
CA LEU A 339 19.51 -31.73 4.28
C LEU A 339 19.97 -32.93 3.46
N LEU A 340 20.08 -32.79 2.14
CA LEU A 340 20.63 -33.85 1.30
C LEU A 340 22.07 -34.19 1.72
N ILE A 341 22.93 -33.18 1.91
CA ILE A 341 24.31 -33.37 2.35
C ILE A 341 24.39 -34.04 3.73
N ASP A 342 23.52 -33.65 4.67
CA ASP A 342 23.51 -34.19 6.03
C ASP A 342 23.08 -35.67 6.08
N TYR A 343 22.04 -36.04 5.33
CA TYR A 343 21.51 -37.40 5.34
C TYR A 343 22.29 -38.37 4.45
N LEU A 344 22.78 -37.92 3.28
CA LEU A 344 23.55 -38.74 2.35
C LEU A 344 24.95 -39.03 2.90
N SER A 345 25.45 -40.25 2.67
CA SER A 345 26.88 -40.52 2.92
C SER A 345 27.76 -39.65 2.02
N ARG A 346 29.00 -39.34 2.44
CA ARG A 346 29.94 -38.49 1.70
C ARG A 346 30.06 -38.84 0.20
N SER A 347 30.14 -40.12 -0.14
CA SER A 347 30.24 -40.58 -1.54
C SER A 347 28.96 -40.29 -2.34
N HIS A 348 27.79 -40.62 -1.77
CA HIS A 348 26.49 -40.37 -2.42
C HIS A 348 26.15 -38.88 -2.51
N ALA A 349 26.56 -38.05 -1.54
CA ALA A 349 26.38 -36.60 -1.59
C ALA A 349 27.17 -35.98 -2.76
N VAL A 350 28.43 -36.39 -2.94
CA VAL A 350 29.25 -35.94 -4.09
C VAL A 350 28.62 -36.42 -5.40
N LEU A 351 28.20 -37.68 -5.47
CA LEU A 351 27.62 -38.26 -6.69
C LEU A 351 26.22 -37.69 -7.01
N GLY A 352 25.48 -37.21 -6.02
CA GLY A 352 24.19 -36.54 -6.20
C GLY A 352 24.32 -35.08 -6.62
N LEU A 353 25.27 -34.33 -6.05
CA LEU A 353 25.38 -32.88 -6.26
C LEU A 353 26.31 -32.52 -7.42
N VAL A 354 27.45 -33.19 -7.61
CA VAL A 354 28.43 -32.80 -8.65
C VAL A 354 27.83 -32.88 -10.05
N PRO A 355 27.14 -33.95 -10.47
CA PRO A 355 26.49 -33.99 -11.78
C PRO A 355 25.42 -32.91 -11.95
N ALA A 356 24.69 -32.57 -10.87
CA ALA A 356 23.71 -31.50 -10.90
C ALA A 356 24.36 -30.12 -11.07
N ILE A 357 25.50 -29.87 -10.40
CA ILE A 357 26.29 -28.64 -10.58
C ILE A 357 26.81 -28.55 -12.01
N ILE A 358 27.39 -29.63 -12.54
CA ILE A 358 27.92 -29.68 -13.91
C ILE A 358 26.80 -29.37 -14.91
N LEU A 359 25.63 -30.01 -14.78
CA LEU A 359 24.52 -29.71 -15.67
C LEU A 359 24.05 -28.27 -15.55
N ALA A 360 23.90 -27.75 -14.32
CA ALA A 360 23.48 -26.36 -14.12
C ALA A 360 24.46 -25.38 -14.79
N VAL A 361 25.77 -25.59 -14.66
CA VAL A 361 26.82 -24.79 -15.30
C VAL A 361 26.80 -24.94 -16.82
N CYS A 362 26.68 -26.16 -17.34
CA CYS A 362 26.59 -26.41 -18.78
C CYS A 362 25.34 -25.76 -19.39
N THR A 363 24.18 -25.92 -18.75
CA THR A 363 22.92 -25.30 -19.17
C THR A 363 23.02 -23.78 -19.14
N TRP A 364 23.59 -23.21 -18.08
CA TRP A 364 23.88 -21.77 -18.00
C TRP A 364 24.78 -21.32 -19.15
N PHE A 365 25.88 -22.02 -19.41
CA PHE A 365 26.83 -21.67 -20.46
C PHE A 365 26.20 -21.74 -21.87
N ILE A 366 25.42 -22.78 -22.16
CA ILE A 366 24.71 -22.94 -23.45
C ILE A 366 23.71 -21.80 -23.66
N LEU A 367 22.94 -21.46 -22.62
CA LEU A 367 21.89 -20.45 -22.70
C LEU A 367 22.47 -19.03 -22.73
N PHE A 368 23.57 -18.78 -22.01
CA PHE A 368 24.34 -17.53 -22.10
C PHE A 368 24.83 -17.29 -23.54
N ASN A 369 25.40 -18.32 -24.18
CA ASN A 369 25.85 -18.23 -25.57
C ASN A 369 24.69 -18.09 -26.58
N ARG A 370 23.44 -18.41 -26.18
CA ARG A 370 22.23 -18.24 -27.01
C ARG A 370 21.52 -16.91 -26.80
N GLY A 371 21.98 -16.06 -25.89
CA GLY A 371 21.34 -14.78 -25.57
C GLY A 371 19.93 -14.91 -24.98
N THR A 372 19.55 -16.11 -24.50
CA THR A 372 18.24 -16.33 -23.88
C THR A 372 18.28 -15.94 -22.41
N PRO A 373 17.42 -15.04 -21.92
CA PRO A 373 17.37 -14.69 -20.51
C PRO A 373 16.88 -15.88 -19.68
N ILE A 374 17.73 -16.42 -18.81
CA ILE A 374 17.37 -17.50 -17.88
C ILE A 374 16.78 -16.87 -16.62
N SER A 375 15.58 -17.29 -16.21
CA SER A 375 15.13 -16.98 -14.85
C SER A 375 15.94 -17.80 -13.84
N VAL A 376 16.55 -17.11 -12.87
CA VAL A 376 17.36 -17.74 -11.81
C VAL A 376 16.56 -18.84 -11.07
N GLU A 377 15.26 -18.62 -10.93
CA GLU A 377 14.31 -19.54 -10.31
C GLU A 377 14.22 -20.88 -11.06
N ALA A 378 14.19 -20.86 -12.40
CA ALA A 378 14.16 -22.08 -13.20
C ALA A 378 15.47 -22.85 -13.10
N ALA A 379 16.62 -22.15 -13.06
CA ALA A 379 17.93 -22.77 -12.89
C ALA A 379 18.04 -23.51 -11.55
N ILE A 380 17.60 -22.88 -10.46
CA ILE A 380 17.55 -23.50 -9.13
C ILE A 380 16.59 -24.69 -9.13
N GLY A 381 15.41 -24.54 -9.73
CA GLY A 381 14.44 -25.64 -9.84
C GLY A 381 15.00 -26.87 -10.54
N MET A 382 15.64 -26.70 -11.70
CA MET A 382 16.29 -27.79 -12.42
C MET A 382 17.41 -28.45 -11.60
N PHE A 383 18.24 -27.63 -10.95
CA PHE A 383 19.31 -28.12 -10.08
C PHE A 383 18.77 -28.98 -8.92
N LEU A 384 17.71 -28.52 -8.24
CA LEU A 384 17.11 -29.24 -7.14
C LEU A 384 16.44 -30.54 -7.60
N VAL A 385 15.64 -30.49 -8.67
CA VAL A 385 14.97 -31.67 -9.22
C VAL A 385 16.00 -32.74 -9.59
N MET A 386 17.11 -32.35 -10.22
CA MET A 386 18.13 -33.32 -10.57
C MET A 386 18.90 -33.83 -9.35
N SER A 387 19.28 -32.95 -8.42
CA SER A 387 19.98 -33.35 -7.19
C SER A 387 19.14 -34.33 -6.37
N ILE A 388 17.86 -34.04 -6.18
CA ILE A 388 16.91 -34.91 -5.46
C ILE A 388 16.70 -36.21 -6.23
N GLY A 389 16.52 -36.15 -7.56
CA GLY A 389 16.29 -37.32 -8.41
C GLY A 389 17.46 -38.31 -8.39
N VAL A 390 18.69 -37.82 -8.59
CA VAL A 390 19.91 -38.64 -8.51
C VAL A 390 20.08 -39.19 -7.09
N SER A 391 19.93 -38.35 -6.06
CA SER A 391 20.04 -38.79 -4.67
C SER A 391 18.99 -39.85 -4.31
N PHE A 392 17.79 -39.77 -4.88
CA PHE A 392 16.71 -40.73 -4.64
C PHE A 392 17.01 -42.10 -5.24
N VAL A 393 17.67 -42.14 -6.40
CA VAL A 393 18.14 -43.39 -7.02
C VAL A 393 19.28 -44.01 -6.21
N LEU A 394 20.18 -43.19 -5.67
CA LEU A 394 21.33 -43.64 -4.89
C LEU A 394 20.96 -44.14 -3.50
N ASP A 395 20.17 -43.37 -2.75
CA ASP A 395 19.72 -43.71 -1.41
C ASP A 395 18.32 -43.13 -1.13
N ARG A 396 17.32 -43.92 -1.50
CA ARG A 396 15.91 -43.61 -1.25
C ARG A 396 15.60 -43.33 0.22
N SER A 397 16.26 -44.04 1.14
CA SER A 397 15.96 -43.90 2.58
C SER A 397 16.38 -42.53 3.09
N SER A 398 17.56 -42.06 2.70
CA SER A 398 18.08 -40.76 3.09
C SER A 398 17.29 -39.60 2.49
N VAL A 399 16.83 -39.72 1.23
CA VAL A 399 15.94 -38.70 0.64
C VAL A 399 14.58 -38.66 1.32
N CYS A 400 14.00 -39.82 1.68
CA CYS A 400 12.78 -39.85 2.48
C CYS A 400 12.97 -39.18 3.86
N HIS A 401 14.12 -39.39 4.52
CA HIS A 401 14.44 -38.71 5.77
C HIS A 401 14.57 -37.19 5.61
N ALA A 402 15.22 -36.72 4.54
CA ALA A 402 15.30 -35.29 4.22
C ALA A 402 13.90 -34.68 4.01
N LEU A 403 13.01 -35.37 3.30
CA LEU A 403 11.62 -34.94 3.11
C LEU A 403 10.81 -34.98 4.41
N LEU A 404 11.04 -35.98 5.27
CA LEU A 404 10.40 -36.06 6.59
C LEU A 404 10.83 -34.91 7.50
N THR A 405 12.08 -34.46 7.42
CA THR A 405 12.57 -33.28 8.15
C THR A 405 11.89 -31.98 7.70
N MET A 406 11.39 -31.91 6.46
CA MET A 406 10.61 -30.76 5.98
C MET A 406 9.15 -30.76 6.44
N LEU A 407 8.68 -31.83 7.09
CA LEU A 407 7.28 -31.95 7.49
C LEU A 407 6.88 -30.96 8.61
N PRO A 408 7.64 -30.82 9.72
CA PRO A 408 7.34 -29.82 10.76
C PRO A 408 7.16 -28.38 10.26
N PRO A 409 8.05 -27.79 9.44
CA PRO A 409 7.88 -26.41 8.97
C PRO A 409 6.69 -26.26 8.03
N ILE A 410 6.38 -27.27 7.20
CA ILE A 410 5.19 -27.24 6.33
C ILE A 410 3.91 -27.26 7.18
N VAL A 411 3.84 -28.17 8.16
CA VAL A 411 2.69 -28.29 9.07
C VAL A 411 2.54 -27.01 9.91
N GLY A 412 3.63 -26.49 10.45
CA GLY A 412 3.65 -25.22 11.19
C GLY A 412 3.18 -24.06 10.32
N GLY A 413 3.62 -24.00 9.06
CA GLY A 413 3.16 -23.01 8.09
C GLY A 413 1.65 -23.08 7.85
N ILE A 414 1.08 -24.27 7.62
CA ILE A 414 -0.37 -24.44 7.43
C ILE A 414 -1.14 -23.99 8.67
N VAL A 415 -0.69 -24.36 9.87
CA VAL A 415 -1.33 -23.95 11.12
C VAL A 415 -1.24 -22.44 11.30
N MET A 416 -0.08 -21.83 11.06
CA MET A 416 0.10 -20.39 11.12
C MET A 416 -0.83 -19.65 10.16
N PHE A 417 -0.86 -20.04 8.87
CA PHE A 417 -1.77 -19.42 7.90
C PHE A 417 -3.25 -19.64 8.24
N GLY A 418 -3.61 -20.79 8.80
CA GLY A 418 -4.95 -21.04 9.32
C GLY A 418 -5.31 -20.10 10.48
N ILE A 419 -4.39 -19.86 11.42
CA ILE A 419 -4.58 -18.92 12.53
C ILE A 419 -4.67 -17.48 12.02
N LEU A 420 -3.82 -17.06 11.08
CA LEU A 420 -3.90 -15.74 10.43
C LEU A 420 -5.27 -15.54 9.79
N ALA A 421 -5.78 -16.54 9.07
CA ALA A 421 -7.11 -16.51 8.47
C ALA A 421 -8.23 -16.42 9.52
N MET A 422 -8.11 -17.14 10.64
CA MET A 422 -9.11 -17.11 11.73
C MET A 422 -9.11 -15.78 12.49
N THR A 423 -7.95 -15.13 12.59
CA THR A 423 -7.78 -13.86 13.29
C THR A 423 -7.94 -12.64 12.39
N SER A 424 -8.16 -12.84 11.09
CA SER A 424 -8.25 -11.78 10.07
C SER A 424 -7.00 -10.89 10.07
N ILE A 425 -5.82 -11.50 10.21
CA ILE A 425 -4.53 -10.81 10.14
C ILE A 425 -3.93 -11.06 8.77
N ASP A 426 -3.80 -9.98 7.99
CA ASP A 426 -3.19 -10.00 6.67
C ASP A 426 -1.66 -10.00 6.73
N LEU A 427 -1.05 -10.47 5.65
CA LEU A 427 0.39 -10.36 5.46
C LEU A 427 0.74 -8.94 5.06
N ASN A 428 1.78 -8.37 5.64
CA ASN A 428 2.30 -7.04 5.32
C ASN A 428 3.83 -7.12 5.23
N PRO A 429 4.52 -6.08 4.72
CA PRO A 429 5.98 -6.13 4.58
C PRO A 429 6.76 -6.52 5.85
N ALA A 430 6.23 -6.21 7.04
CA ALA A 430 6.89 -6.44 8.31
C ALA A 430 6.72 -7.88 8.81
N ASN A 431 5.53 -8.47 8.70
CA ASN A 431 5.31 -9.87 9.11
C ASN A 431 5.68 -10.88 8.02
N LEU A 432 5.76 -10.47 6.75
CA LEU A 432 6.14 -11.35 5.63
C LEU A 432 7.58 -11.87 5.77
N ILE A 433 8.46 -11.13 6.46
CA ILE A 433 9.83 -11.56 6.76
C ILE A 433 9.88 -12.87 7.54
N VAL A 434 8.81 -13.20 8.27
CA VAL A 434 8.75 -14.39 9.12
C VAL A 434 8.69 -15.67 8.27
N LEU A 435 8.20 -15.63 7.02
CA LEU A 435 8.00 -16.84 6.21
C LEU A 435 9.32 -17.59 5.91
N PRO A 436 10.39 -16.96 5.39
CA PRO A 436 11.69 -17.64 5.25
C PRO A 436 12.30 -18.08 6.59
N LEU A 437 12.06 -17.32 7.67
CA LEU A 437 12.64 -17.61 8.99
C LEU A 437 12.02 -18.85 9.62
N ILE A 438 10.69 -19.00 9.55
CA ILE A 438 9.98 -20.19 10.03
C ILE A 438 10.46 -21.44 9.31
N LEU A 439 10.74 -21.34 8.00
CA LEU A 439 11.27 -22.47 7.25
C LEU A 439 12.62 -22.93 7.83
N GLY A 440 13.54 -22.00 8.14
CA GLY A 440 14.83 -22.32 8.74
C GLY A 440 14.72 -22.91 10.14
N ILE A 441 13.91 -22.29 11.01
CA ILE A 441 13.73 -22.73 12.40
C ILE A 441 13.02 -24.09 12.45
N GLY A 442 11.91 -24.25 11.72
CA GLY A 442 11.14 -25.50 11.77
C GLY A 442 11.88 -26.70 11.16
N VAL A 443 12.82 -26.48 10.24
CA VAL A 443 13.69 -27.56 9.73
C VAL A 443 14.60 -28.10 10.83
N ASP A 444 15.10 -27.25 11.73
CA ASP A 444 15.98 -27.67 12.84
C ASP A 444 15.30 -28.71 13.74
N ASP A 445 14.04 -28.47 14.11
CA ASP A 445 13.21 -29.44 14.85
C ASP A 445 13.09 -30.77 14.10
N GLY A 446 12.89 -30.70 12.78
CA GLY A 446 12.83 -31.87 11.91
C GLY A 446 14.15 -32.64 11.82
N VAL A 447 15.29 -31.95 11.89
CA VAL A 447 16.63 -32.57 11.95
C VAL A 447 16.80 -33.30 13.28
N HIS A 448 16.44 -32.68 14.40
CA HIS A 448 16.52 -33.28 15.72
C HIS A 448 15.68 -34.56 15.85
N VAL A 449 14.44 -34.54 15.35
CA VAL A 449 13.55 -35.72 15.39
C VAL A 449 14.08 -36.87 14.54
N VAL A 450 14.55 -36.58 13.33
CA VAL A 450 14.99 -37.63 12.39
C VAL A 450 16.37 -38.18 12.78
N HIS A 451 17.29 -37.38 13.30
CA HIS A 451 18.55 -37.91 13.86
C HIS A 451 18.31 -38.79 15.08
N ASP A 452 17.42 -38.39 15.99
CA ASP A 452 17.04 -39.21 17.15
C ASP A 452 16.43 -40.56 16.72
N PHE A 453 15.64 -40.56 15.64
CA PHE A 453 15.12 -41.78 15.03
C PHE A 453 16.24 -42.66 14.47
N ARG A 454 17.20 -42.10 13.72
CA ARG A 454 18.32 -42.86 13.12
C ARG A 454 19.28 -43.46 14.15
N MET A 455 19.47 -42.80 15.30
CA MET A 455 20.37 -43.29 16.35
C MET A 455 19.82 -44.49 17.13
N LYS A 456 18.51 -44.75 17.06
CA LYS A 456 17.84 -45.79 17.85
C LYS A 456 17.64 -47.09 17.07
N LYS A 457 17.92 -48.21 17.74
CA LYS A 457 17.61 -49.56 17.24
C LYS A 457 16.37 -50.08 17.97
N GLY A 458 15.23 -50.20 17.27
CA GLY A 458 13.97 -50.71 17.83
C GLY A 458 12.78 -49.75 17.64
N PRO A 459 11.63 -50.00 18.31
CA PRO A 459 10.47 -49.12 18.22
C PRO A 459 10.82 -47.73 18.73
N TYR A 460 10.57 -46.72 17.89
CA TYR A 460 10.93 -45.33 18.19
C TYR A 460 10.23 -44.83 19.46
N LYS A 461 11.02 -44.18 20.32
CA LYS A 461 10.55 -43.41 21.48
C LYS A 461 11.36 -42.14 21.49
N THR A 462 10.73 -40.98 21.50
CA THR A 462 11.40 -39.67 21.51
C THR A 462 12.40 -39.58 22.66
N SER A 463 13.64 -39.15 22.43
CA SER A 463 14.62 -38.96 23.52
C SER A 463 14.28 -37.74 24.37
N PRO A 464 14.79 -37.66 25.61
CA PRO A 464 14.74 -36.42 26.38
C PRO A 464 15.38 -35.24 25.63
N SER A 465 16.46 -35.44 24.86
CA SER A 465 17.08 -34.36 24.08
C SER A 465 16.12 -33.77 23.05
N THR A 466 15.40 -34.60 22.29
CA THR A 466 14.44 -34.14 21.28
C THR A 466 13.14 -33.56 21.87
N ILE A 467 12.85 -33.79 23.16
CA ILE A 467 11.71 -33.17 23.85
C ILE A 467 12.03 -31.77 24.35
N ASN A 468 13.33 -31.49 24.58
CA ASN A 468 13.81 -30.20 25.07
C ASN A 468 14.40 -29.32 23.97
N ALA A 469 14.57 -29.86 22.77
CA ALA A 469 14.73 -29.10 21.53
C ALA A 469 13.32 -28.66 21.10
#